data_AF-V9KRS5-F1
#
_entry.id   AF-V9KRS5-F1
#
_cell.length_a   1.000
_cell.length_b   1.000
_cell.length_c   1.000
_cell.angle_alpha   90.00
_cell.angle_beta   90.00
_cell.angle_gamma   90.00
#
_symmetry.space_group_name_H-M   'P 1'
#
loop_
_entity.id
_entity.type
_entity.pdbx_description
1 polymer ?
#
loop_
_entity_poly.entity_id
_entity_poly.type
_entity_poly.pdbx_seq_one_letter_code
_entity_poly.pdbx_strand_id
1 'polypeptide(L)'
;MADKIRSSLLKKHSQSDLVSRLKSRKVLGVGGEDDEGEVHRSKISQVLGNELKFTLYEPFGLRCWQLVSAVLFTLTGILALTFPGTLRGWLYQEESVHSCQTPLRLYGGALLSIGLILINSFYTSEKVIIRWSLQVEAFSATVQCVASLVGMMERGSFPLEAAVVLACQGLIPIISALYCFQLGRRPKKI
;
A
#
# COMPACT_ATOMS: atom_id res chain seq x y z
N MET A 1 72.04 22.59 32.51
CA MET A 1 70.85 23.20 33.16
C MET A 1 69.96 23.70 32.03
N ALA A 2 68.82 23.05 31.80
CA ALA A 2 67.91 23.39 30.70
C ALA A 2 66.59 23.88 31.32
N ASP A 3 66.43 25.19 31.44
CA ASP A 3 65.16 25.79 31.86
C ASP A 3 64.23 25.91 30.67
N LYS A 4 63.30 24.96 30.65
CA LYS A 4 62.21 24.80 29.70
C LYS A 4 61.25 25.98 29.84
N ILE A 5 61.22 26.86 28.83
CA ILE A 5 60.20 27.91 28.68
C ILE A 5 58.83 27.24 28.70
N ARG A 6 58.13 27.35 29.83
CA ARG A 6 56.78 26.81 30.01
C ARG A 6 55.84 27.80 29.32
N SER A 7 55.46 27.48 28.09
CA SER A 7 54.43 28.20 27.35
C SER A 7 53.20 28.37 28.25
N SER A 8 52.78 29.61 28.43
CA SER A 8 51.61 29.95 29.24
C SER A 8 50.40 29.18 28.70
N LEU A 9 49.91 28.23 29.50
CA LEU A 9 48.70 27.47 29.21
C LEU A 9 47.56 28.47 29.02
N LEU A 10 47.18 28.70 27.76
CA LEU A 10 45.92 29.33 27.41
C LEU A 10 44.83 28.66 28.25
N LYS A 11 44.23 29.44 29.15
CA LYS A 11 43.12 29.01 30.01
C LYS A 11 41.97 28.62 29.09
N LYS A 12 41.95 27.35 28.66
CA LYS A 12 40.90 26.80 27.81
C LYS A 12 39.58 27.12 28.49
N HIS A 13 38.73 27.84 27.78
CA HIS A 13 37.41 28.22 28.24
C HIS A 13 36.58 26.93 28.32
N SER A 14 36.68 26.21 29.44
CA SER A 14 36.05 24.89 29.65
C SER A 14 34.52 24.94 29.48
N GLN A 15 33.95 26.12 29.64
CA GLN A 15 32.54 26.40 29.40
C GLN A 15 32.14 26.22 27.92
N SER A 16 33.00 26.59 26.96
CA SER A 16 32.69 26.40 25.53
C SER A 16 32.82 24.93 25.10
N ASP A 17 33.72 24.17 25.73
CA ASP A 17 33.93 22.75 25.43
C ASP A 17 32.75 21.89 25.93
N LEU A 18 32.23 22.19 27.12
CA LEU A 18 31.03 21.55 27.65
C LEU A 18 29.79 21.85 26.80
N VAL A 19 29.62 23.10 26.35
CA VAL A 19 28.50 23.49 25.48
C VAL A 19 28.64 22.89 24.08
N SER A 20 29.87 22.76 23.55
CA SER A 20 30.14 22.08 22.27
C SER A 20 29.80 20.59 22.34
N ARG A 21 30.18 19.92 23.44
CA ARG A 21 29.85 18.51 23.71
C ARG A 21 28.35 18.28 23.94
N LEU A 22 27.67 19.21 24.61
CA LEU A 22 26.22 19.14 24.78
C LEU A 22 25.49 19.33 23.44
N LYS A 23 25.96 20.27 22.61
CA LYS A 23 25.43 20.48 21.26
C LYS A 23 25.69 19.27 20.37
N SER A 24 26.88 18.67 20.41
CA SER A 24 27.18 17.46 19.62
C SER A 24 26.37 16.26 20.07
N ARG A 25 26.17 16.05 21.38
CA ARG A 25 25.26 15.01 21.91
C ARG A 25 23.81 15.21 21.48
N LYS A 26 23.28 16.43 21.55
CA LYS A 26 21.92 16.76 21.07
C LYS A 26 21.78 16.65 19.55
N VAL A 27 22.84 16.97 18.80
CA VAL A 27 22.89 16.83 17.34
C VAL A 27 22.95 15.36 16.92
N LEU A 28 23.63 14.51 17.70
CA LEU A 28 23.79 13.08 17.48
C LEU A 28 22.69 12.21 18.11
N GLY A 29 21.83 12.78 18.97
CA GLY A 29 20.75 12.03 19.62
C GLY A 29 21.25 10.99 20.63
N VAL A 30 22.39 11.24 21.27
CA VAL A 30 23.00 10.31 22.23
C VAL A 30 22.78 10.83 23.66
N GLY A 31 21.90 10.16 24.40
CA GLY A 31 21.73 10.32 25.85
C GLY A 31 20.61 11.26 26.29
N GLY A 32 19.40 11.05 25.79
CA GLY A 32 18.17 11.67 26.30
C GLY A 32 17.02 10.73 26.04
N GLU A 33 16.85 9.78 26.93
CA GLU A 33 15.61 9.02 27.07
C GLU A 33 14.72 9.90 27.94
N ASP A 34 13.58 10.32 27.41
CA ASP A 34 12.58 11.02 28.21
C ASP A 34 11.96 10.01 29.19
N ASP A 35 11.33 10.47 30.29
CA ASP A 35 10.68 9.58 31.28
C ASP A 35 9.59 8.66 30.67
N GLU A 36 9.23 8.86 29.40
CA GLU A 36 8.31 8.06 28.58
C GLU A 36 9.02 7.00 27.69
N GLY A 37 10.35 6.88 27.74
CA GLY A 37 11.11 5.86 26.99
C GLY A 37 11.33 6.14 25.50
N GLU A 38 10.97 7.34 24.99
CA GLU A 38 11.24 7.72 23.61
C GLU A 38 12.61 8.39 23.49
N VAL A 39 13.49 7.81 22.66
CA VAL A 39 14.83 8.34 22.42
C VAL A 39 14.74 9.63 21.59
N HIS A 40 15.20 10.75 22.14
CA HIS A 40 15.31 12.01 21.41
C HIS A 40 16.17 11.86 20.14
N ARG A 41 15.51 11.74 18.97
CA ARG A 41 16.20 11.61 17.68
C ARG A 41 17.11 12.81 17.42
N SER A 42 18.29 12.47 16.92
CA SER A 42 19.35 13.39 16.52
C SER A 42 18.81 14.54 15.65
N LYS A 43 19.20 15.80 15.92
CA LYS A 43 18.82 16.93 15.05
C LYS A 43 19.31 16.76 13.60
N ILE A 44 20.30 15.91 13.37
CA ILE A 44 20.70 15.46 12.03
C ILE A 44 19.56 14.70 11.37
N SER A 45 18.88 13.78 12.05
CA SER A 45 17.69 13.09 11.52
C SER A 45 16.50 14.03 11.27
N GLN A 46 16.45 15.19 11.93
CA GLN A 46 15.46 16.24 11.64
C GLN A 46 15.86 17.10 10.42
N VAL A 47 17.14 17.44 10.29
CA VAL A 47 17.68 18.23 9.17
C VAL A 47 17.81 17.42 7.88
N LEU A 48 18.13 16.12 7.96
CA LEU A 48 18.17 15.19 6.82
C LEU A 48 16.78 14.82 6.28
N GLY A 49 15.74 15.47 6.77
CA GLY A 49 14.38 15.22 6.32
C GLY A 49 13.85 13.95 6.97
N ASN A 50 12.98 14.15 7.95
CA ASN A 50 12.03 13.13 8.32
C ASN A 50 11.04 12.96 7.16
N GLU A 51 11.43 12.22 6.11
CA GLU A 51 10.64 11.92 4.90
C GLU A 51 9.29 11.24 5.24
N LEU A 52 9.10 10.79 6.49
CA LEU A 52 7.89 10.10 6.96
C LEU A 52 6.84 10.99 7.66
N LYS A 53 7.10 12.30 7.87
CA LYS A 53 6.07 13.26 8.37
C LYS A 53 5.71 14.34 7.36
N PHE A 54 5.89 14.10 6.06
CA PHE A 54 4.99 14.76 5.14
C PHE A 54 3.65 14.10 5.36
N THR A 55 2.71 14.79 6.00
CA THR A 55 1.28 14.49 5.93
C THR A 55 0.97 14.30 4.46
N LEU A 56 0.99 13.04 4.03
CA LEU A 56 0.92 12.69 2.64
C LEU A 56 -0.46 13.15 2.20
N TYR A 57 -0.50 14.03 1.20
CA TYR A 57 -1.74 14.36 0.53
C TYR A 57 -2.19 13.09 -0.21
N GLU A 58 -2.86 12.21 0.52
CA GLU A 58 -3.52 11.06 -0.06
C GLU A 58 -4.66 11.60 -0.93
N PRO A 59 -4.79 11.15 -2.19
CA PRO A 59 -5.89 11.58 -3.02
C PRO A 59 -7.20 11.25 -2.30
N PHE A 60 -8.08 12.25 -2.21
CA PHE A 60 -9.38 12.11 -1.56
C PHE A 60 -10.12 10.93 -2.18
N GLY A 61 -10.56 9.98 -1.35
CA GLY A 61 -11.29 8.80 -1.79
C GLY A 61 -10.45 7.54 -2.04
N LEU A 62 -9.11 7.60 -2.00
CA LEU A 62 -8.25 6.41 -2.18
C LEU A 62 -8.57 5.31 -1.16
N ARG A 63 -8.66 5.69 0.12
CA ARG A 63 -8.94 4.77 1.22
C ARG A 63 -10.35 4.17 1.11
N CYS A 64 -11.30 4.97 0.65
CA CYS A 64 -12.66 4.51 0.38
C CYS A 64 -12.66 3.49 -0.76
N TRP A 65 -11.93 3.77 -1.85
CA TRP A 65 -11.80 2.84 -2.97
C TRP A 65 -11.14 1.52 -2.55
N GLN A 66 -10.04 1.56 -1.80
CA GLN A 66 -9.37 0.36 -1.29
C GLN A 66 -10.28 -0.47 -0.37
N LEU A 67 -11.10 0.17 0.46
CA LEU A 67 -12.05 -0.53 1.31
C LEU A 67 -13.16 -1.17 0.48
N VAL A 68 -13.71 -0.43 -0.49
CA VAL A 68 -14.74 -0.95 -1.40
C VAL A 68 -14.21 -2.12 -2.21
N SER A 69 -13.00 -2.00 -2.80
CA SER A 69 -12.40 -3.09 -3.57
C SER A 69 -12.14 -4.31 -2.67
N ALA A 70 -11.56 -4.12 -1.49
CA ALA A 70 -11.35 -5.19 -0.51
C ALA A 70 -12.65 -5.93 -0.15
N VAL A 71 -13.73 -5.20 0.11
CA VAL A 71 -15.06 -5.79 0.39
C VAL A 71 -15.59 -6.54 -0.83
N LEU A 72 -15.46 -5.99 -2.05
CA LEU A 72 -15.91 -6.68 -3.26
C LEU A 72 -15.15 -7.99 -3.52
N PHE A 73 -13.82 -7.98 -3.39
CA PHE A 73 -12.98 -9.17 -3.56
C PHE A 73 -13.28 -10.23 -2.49
N THR A 74 -13.48 -9.82 -1.24
CA THR A 74 -13.81 -10.75 -0.15
C THR A 74 -15.20 -11.36 -0.32
N LEU A 75 -16.23 -10.55 -0.59
CA LEU A 75 -17.59 -11.05 -0.83
C LEU A 75 -17.64 -12.01 -2.03
N THR A 76 -16.98 -11.65 -3.13
CA THR A 76 -16.91 -12.50 -4.33
C THR A 76 -16.16 -13.80 -4.04
N GLY A 77 -15.08 -13.75 -3.26
CA GLY A 77 -14.33 -14.93 -2.83
C GLY A 77 -15.14 -15.87 -1.93
N ILE A 78 -15.88 -15.33 -0.96
CA ILE A 78 -16.79 -16.11 -0.10
C ILE A 78 -17.89 -16.77 -0.94
N LEU A 79 -18.49 -16.02 -1.86
CA LEU A 79 -19.56 -16.53 -2.73
C LEU A 79 -19.05 -17.66 -3.64
N ALA A 80 -17.85 -17.51 -4.20
CA ALA A 80 -17.20 -18.53 -5.03
C ALA A 80 -16.90 -19.83 -4.25
N LEU A 81 -16.56 -19.72 -2.96
CA LEU A 81 -16.28 -20.88 -2.10
C LEU A 81 -17.54 -21.59 -1.61
N THR A 82 -18.52 -20.83 -1.13
CA THR A 82 -19.74 -21.35 -0.47
C THR A 82 -20.79 -21.81 -1.48
N PHE A 83 -21.00 -21.04 -2.54
CA PHE A 83 -22.05 -21.29 -3.52
C PHE A 83 -21.54 -21.17 -4.97
N PRO A 84 -20.65 -22.08 -5.41
CA PRO A 84 -20.07 -22.04 -6.76
C PRO A 84 -21.13 -22.09 -7.88
N GLY A 85 -22.28 -22.74 -7.63
CA GLY A 85 -23.37 -22.83 -8.61
C GLY A 85 -24.05 -21.48 -8.88
N THR A 86 -24.22 -20.63 -7.85
CA THR A 86 -24.82 -19.30 -8.03
C THR A 86 -23.92 -18.42 -8.88
N LEU A 87 -22.65 -18.27 -8.51
CA LEU A 87 -21.70 -17.45 -9.25
C LEU A 87 -21.52 -17.94 -10.70
N ARG A 88 -21.51 -19.25 -10.91
CA ARG A 88 -21.50 -19.85 -12.26
C ARG A 88 -22.75 -19.52 -13.05
N GLY A 89 -23.94 -19.56 -12.45
CA GLY A 89 -25.19 -19.16 -13.10
C GLY A 89 -25.18 -17.69 -13.54
N TRP A 90 -24.66 -16.80 -12.69
CA TRP A 90 -24.55 -15.37 -12.99
C TRP A 90 -23.49 -15.04 -14.05
N LEU A 91 -22.31 -15.68 -13.95
CA LEU A 91 -21.16 -15.34 -14.80
C LEU A 91 -21.16 -16.12 -16.12
N TYR A 92 -21.69 -17.34 -16.08
CA TYR A 92 -21.59 -18.31 -17.16
C TYR A 92 -22.96 -18.85 -17.61
N GLN A 93 -24.09 -18.51 -16.99
CA GLN A 93 -25.45 -18.88 -17.45
C GLN A 93 -25.54 -20.29 -18.07
N GLU A 94 -24.85 -21.24 -17.45
CA GLU A 94 -24.65 -22.60 -17.94
C GLU A 94 -25.48 -23.51 -17.05
N GLU A 95 -26.53 -24.10 -17.64
CA GLU A 95 -27.51 -24.88 -16.90
C GLU A 95 -27.18 -26.37 -16.80
N SER A 96 -26.02 -26.84 -17.26
CA SER A 96 -25.74 -28.28 -17.17
C SER A 96 -24.28 -28.68 -17.17
N VAL A 97 -24.06 -29.78 -16.43
CA VAL A 97 -22.93 -30.71 -16.39
C VAL A 97 -21.96 -30.52 -15.22
N HIS A 98 -21.87 -31.59 -14.43
CA HIS A 98 -21.09 -31.86 -13.22
C HIS A 98 -19.55 -31.73 -13.37
N SER A 99 -19.04 -30.91 -14.29
CA SER A 99 -17.59 -30.73 -14.46
C SER A 99 -17.01 -29.74 -13.45
N CYS A 100 -16.17 -30.32 -12.58
CA CYS A 100 -15.17 -29.72 -11.70
C CYS A 100 -15.59 -28.39 -11.03
N GLN A 101 -16.15 -28.47 -9.82
CA GLN A 101 -16.35 -27.30 -8.94
C GLN A 101 -15.04 -26.79 -8.32
N THR A 102 -14.02 -27.65 -8.29
CA THR A 102 -12.70 -27.38 -7.72
C THR A 102 -12.01 -26.12 -8.26
N PRO A 103 -11.91 -25.86 -9.58
CA PRO A 103 -11.29 -24.63 -10.10
C PRO A 103 -11.99 -23.35 -9.64
N LEU A 104 -13.33 -23.37 -9.54
CA LEU A 104 -14.08 -22.19 -9.09
C LEU A 104 -13.85 -21.89 -7.61
N ARG A 105 -13.71 -22.93 -6.79
CA ARG A 105 -13.34 -22.79 -5.36
C ARG A 105 -11.90 -22.31 -5.19
N LEU A 106 -10.96 -22.82 -6.00
CA LEU A 106 -9.57 -22.35 -5.99
C LEU A 106 -9.48 -20.87 -6.39
N TYR A 107 -10.25 -20.47 -7.40
CA TYR A 107 -10.40 -19.06 -7.78
C TYR A 107 -10.97 -18.21 -6.63
N GLY A 108 -12.02 -18.69 -5.96
CA GLY A 108 -12.56 -18.03 -4.76
C GLY A 108 -11.55 -17.87 -3.62
N GLY A 109 -10.73 -18.90 -3.39
CA GLY A 109 -9.63 -18.85 -2.42
C GLY A 109 -8.56 -17.82 -2.78
N ALA A 110 -8.22 -17.69 -4.08
CA ALA A 110 -7.30 -16.67 -4.57
C ALA A 110 -7.88 -15.24 -4.43
N LEU A 111 -9.17 -15.05 -4.70
CA LEU A 111 -9.82 -13.76 -4.46
C LEU A 111 -9.85 -13.38 -2.97
N LEU A 112 -10.08 -14.36 -2.10
CA LEU A 112 -10.04 -14.14 -0.66
C LEU A 112 -8.65 -13.75 -0.16
N SER A 113 -7.60 -14.40 -0.65
CA SER A 113 -6.23 -14.06 -0.26
C SER A 113 -5.86 -12.64 -0.71
N ILE A 114 -6.24 -12.25 -1.93
CA ILE A 114 -6.10 -10.87 -2.42
C ILE A 114 -6.91 -9.90 -1.56
N GLY A 115 -8.16 -10.22 -1.24
CA GLY A 115 -9.02 -9.41 -0.38
C GLY A 115 -8.42 -9.18 1.01
N LEU A 116 -7.84 -10.21 1.64
CA LEU A 116 -7.14 -10.08 2.91
C LEU A 116 -5.91 -9.17 2.81
N ILE A 117 -5.13 -9.25 1.73
CA ILE A 117 -3.99 -8.35 1.50
C ILE A 117 -4.48 -6.90 1.38
N LEU A 118 -5.60 -6.66 0.69
CA LEU A 118 -6.19 -5.32 0.54
C LEU A 118 -6.69 -4.76 1.88
N ILE A 119 -7.34 -5.57 2.72
CA ILE A 119 -7.76 -5.17 4.06
C ILE A 119 -6.54 -4.80 4.92
N ASN A 120 -5.48 -5.61 4.89
CA ASN A 120 -4.26 -5.30 5.62
C ASN A 120 -3.56 -4.04 5.10
N SER A 121 -3.64 -3.77 3.79
CA SER A 121 -3.13 -2.53 3.18
C SER A 121 -3.91 -1.29 3.61
N PHE A 122 -5.08 -1.40 4.23
CA PHE A 122 -5.83 -0.25 4.73
C PHE A 122 -5.13 0.42 5.92
N TYR A 123 -4.47 -0.37 6.79
CA TYR A 123 -3.84 0.14 8.01
C TYR A 123 -2.46 0.76 7.80
N THR A 124 -1.81 0.51 6.67
CA THR A 124 -0.49 1.06 6.38
C THR A 124 -0.57 2.46 5.76
N SER A 125 0.36 3.33 6.16
CA SER A 125 0.53 4.68 5.58
C SER A 125 1.66 4.75 4.55
N GLU A 126 2.31 3.62 4.25
CA GLU A 126 3.41 3.58 3.30
C GLU A 126 2.91 3.62 1.85
N LYS A 127 3.29 4.67 1.11
CA LYS A 127 2.94 4.85 -0.32
C LYS A 127 3.36 3.68 -1.19
N VAL A 128 4.49 3.05 -0.86
CA VAL A 128 5.01 1.92 -1.60
C VAL A 128 4.04 0.75 -1.49
N ILE A 129 3.62 0.39 -0.27
CA ILE A 129 2.67 -0.70 -0.03
C ILE A 129 1.32 -0.43 -0.69
N ILE A 130 0.80 0.79 -0.57
CA ILE A 130 -0.46 1.22 -1.21
C ILE A 130 -0.38 1.10 -2.74
N ARG A 131 0.76 1.45 -3.33
CA ARG A 131 0.96 1.35 -4.78
C ARG A 131 1.05 -0.10 -5.24
N TRP A 132 1.77 -0.96 -4.50
CA TRP A 132 1.84 -2.39 -4.79
C TRP A 132 0.47 -3.06 -4.67
N SER A 133 -0.32 -2.72 -3.65
CA SER A 133 -1.66 -3.30 -3.47
C SER A 133 -2.61 -2.89 -4.60
N LEU A 134 -2.60 -1.62 -5.03
CA LEU A 134 -3.36 -1.16 -6.20
C LEU A 134 -2.91 -1.81 -7.51
N GLN A 135 -1.60 -2.08 -7.67
CA GLN A 135 -1.07 -2.77 -8.84
C GLN A 135 -1.52 -4.24 -8.89
N VAL A 136 -1.50 -4.93 -7.74
CA VAL A 136 -2.03 -6.30 -7.62
C VAL A 136 -3.53 -6.33 -7.96
N GLU A 137 -4.30 -5.37 -7.44
CA GLU A 137 -5.73 -5.23 -7.71
C GLU A 137 -6.01 -4.98 -9.20
N ALA A 138 -5.29 -4.04 -9.83
CA ALA A 138 -5.46 -3.73 -11.24
C ALA A 138 -5.10 -4.93 -12.11
N PHE A 139 -4.02 -5.64 -11.79
CA PHE A 139 -3.60 -6.82 -12.55
C PHE A 139 -4.61 -7.95 -12.43
N SER A 140 -5.06 -8.28 -11.21
CA SER A 140 -6.03 -9.36 -10.99
C SER A 140 -7.36 -9.07 -11.69
N ALA A 141 -7.87 -7.83 -11.59
CA ALA A 141 -9.10 -7.42 -12.25
C ALA A 141 -8.97 -7.41 -13.79
N THR A 142 -7.80 -7.04 -14.32
CA THR A 142 -7.53 -7.12 -15.76
C THR A 142 -7.55 -8.55 -16.26
N VAL A 143 -6.87 -9.47 -15.56
CA VAL A 143 -6.89 -10.90 -15.91
C VAL A 143 -8.32 -11.45 -15.88
N GLN A 144 -9.09 -11.07 -14.86
CA GLN A 144 -10.50 -11.46 -14.75
C GLN A 144 -11.36 -10.92 -15.89
N CYS A 145 -11.19 -9.65 -16.26
CA CYS A 145 -11.91 -9.03 -17.38
C CYS A 145 -11.58 -9.70 -18.71
N VAL A 146 -10.31 -10.05 -18.95
CA VAL A 146 -9.88 -10.77 -20.16
C VAL A 146 -10.47 -12.18 -20.19
N ALA A 147 -10.42 -12.92 -19.06
CA ALA A 147 -11.00 -14.25 -18.97
C ALA A 147 -12.51 -14.25 -19.24
N SER A 148 -13.24 -13.29 -18.68
CA SER A 148 -14.67 -13.12 -18.94
C SER A 148 -14.95 -12.73 -20.40
N LEU A 149 -14.14 -11.85 -21.00
CA LEU A 149 -14.27 -11.50 -22.42
C LEU A 149 -14.08 -12.70 -23.34
N VAL A 150 -13.04 -13.51 -23.11
CA VAL A 150 -12.76 -14.73 -23.90
C VAL A 150 -13.92 -15.72 -23.75
N GLY A 151 -14.42 -15.94 -22.52
CA GLY A 151 -15.57 -16.82 -22.29
C GLY A 151 -16.84 -16.34 -22.99
N MET A 152 -17.05 -15.03 -23.12
CA MET A 152 -18.16 -14.48 -23.92
C MET A 152 -17.96 -14.70 -25.42
N MET A 153 -16.74 -14.50 -25.94
CA MET A 153 -16.41 -14.69 -27.35
C MET A 153 -16.62 -16.15 -27.78
N GLU A 154 -16.20 -17.12 -26.97
CA GLU A 154 -16.34 -18.55 -27.27
C GLU A 154 -17.80 -19.00 -27.39
N ARG A 155 -18.72 -18.30 -26.74
CA ARG A 155 -20.16 -18.63 -26.76
C ARG A 155 -20.93 -17.98 -27.88
N GLY A 156 -20.38 -16.94 -28.51
CA GLY A 156 -21.03 -16.20 -29.60
C GLY A 156 -22.35 -15.52 -29.21
N SER A 157 -22.69 -15.47 -27.91
CA SER A 157 -23.92 -14.85 -27.38
C SER A 157 -23.54 -13.79 -26.35
N PHE A 158 -24.07 -12.58 -26.53
CA PHE A 158 -23.84 -11.44 -25.64
C PHE A 158 -25.12 -11.08 -24.86
N PRO A 159 -25.52 -11.88 -23.85
CA PRO A 159 -26.63 -11.49 -22.99
C PRO A 159 -26.30 -10.18 -22.25
N LEU A 160 -27.32 -9.33 -22.10
CA LEU A 160 -27.21 -8.01 -21.46
C LEU A 160 -26.61 -8.10 -20.05
N GLU A 161 -26.98 -9.12 -19.28
CA GLU A 161 -26.50 -9.33 -17.91
C GLU A 161 -24.98 -9.53 -17.85
N ALA A 162 -24.45 -10.41 -18.69
CA ALA A 162 -23.01 -10.66 -18.75
C ALA A 162 -22.24 -9.45 -19.31
N ALA A 163 -22.83 -8.70 -20.25
CA ALA A 163 -22.24 -7.47 -20.75
C ALA A 163 -22.13 -6.39 -19.66
N VAL A 164 -23.14 -6.26 -18.79
CA VAL A 164 -23.11 -5.35 -17.63
C VAL A 164 -22.04 -5.79 -16.63
N VAL A 165 -21.92 -7.08 -16.34
CA VAL A 165 -20.88 -7.61 -15.44
C VAL A 165 -19.48 -7.33 -16.01
N LEU A 166 -19.28 -7.55 -17.31
CA LEU A 166 -18.01 -7.27 -17.98
C LEU A 166 -17.65 -5.77 -17.95
N ALA A 167 -18.63 -4.89 -18.18
CA ALA A 167 -18.43 -3.45 -18.07
C ALA A 167 -18.02 -3.05 -16.65
N CYS A 168 -18.72 -3.56 -15.62
CA CYS A 168 -18.38 -3.33 -14.21
C CYS A 168 -16.97 -3.84 -13.87
N GLN A 169 -16.59 -5.03 -14.34
CA GLN A 169 -15.26 -5.59 -14.15
C GLN A 169 -14.18 -4.75 -14.82
N GLY A 170 -14.45 -4.18 -16.00
CA GLY A 170 -13.53 -3.30 -16.71
C GLY A 170 -13.31 -1.95 -16.02
N LEU A 171 -14.28 -1.45 -15.25
CA LEU A 171 -14.14 -0.18 -14.52
C LEU A 171 -13.15 -0.28 -13.35
N ILE A 172 -13.09 -1.42 -12.66
CA ILE A 172 -12.21 -1.64 -11.51
C ILE A 172 -10.72 -1.39 -11.84
N PRO A 173 -10.11 -2.04 -12.86
CA PRO A 173 -8.71 -1.80 -13.19
C PRO A 173 -8.47 -0.39 -13.73
N ILE A 174 -9.44 0.23 -14.40
CA ILE A 174 -9.34 1.63 -14.86
C ILE A 174 -9.22 2.56 -13.66
N ILE A 175 -10.11 2.44 -12.67
CA ILE A 175 -10.11 3.27 -11.47
C ILE A 175 -8.82 3.05 -10.68
N SER A 176 -8.39 1.80 -10.49
CA SER A 176 -7.15 1.46 -9.79
C SER A 176 -5.90 1.96 -10.53
N ALA A 177 -5.89 1.95 -11.86
CA ALA A 177 -4.82 2.54 -12.67
C ALA A 177 -4.78 4.07 -12.57
N LEU A 178 -5.95 4.74 -12.56
CA LEU A 178 -6.05 6.18 -12.35
C LEU A 178 -5.49 6.59 -10.99
N TYR A 179 -5.82 5.86 -9.92
CA TYR A 179 -5.27 6.11 -8.59
C TYR A 179 -3.76 5.84 -8.53
N CYS A 180 -3.27 4.78 -9.19
CA CYS A 180 -1.83 4.50 -9.29
C CYS A 180 -1.08 5.63 -10.02
N PHE A 181 -1.67 6.17 -11.08
CA PHE A 181 -1.10 7.32 -11.81
C PHE A 181 -1.11 8.61 -10.98
N GLN A 182 -2.18 8.86 -10.22
CA GLN A 182 -2.28 10.01 -9.31
C GLN A 182 -1.26 9.93 -8.16
N LEU A 183 -1.07 8.75 -7.58
CA LEU A 183 -0.06 8.51 -6.54
C LEU A 183 1.38 8.66 -7.04
N GLY A 184 1.62 8.39 -8.33
CA GLY A 184 2.92 8.54 -8.98
C GLY A 184 3.30 9.98 -9.33
N ARG A 185 2.35 10.92 -9.33
CA ARG A 185 2.65 12.34 -9.59
C ARG A 185 3.40 12.92 -8.40
N ARG A 186 4.67 13.30 -8.62
CA ARG A 186 5.41 14.14 -7.67
C ARG A 186 4.64 15.47 -7.52
N PRO A 187 4.50 16.03 -6.31
CA PRO A 187 3.88 17.33 -6.16
C PRO A 187 4.65 18.33 -7.03
N LYS A 188 3.95 19.03 -7.93
CA LYS A 188 4.52 20.21 -8.58
C LYS A 188 4.92 21.15 -7.47
N LYS A 189 6.23 21.44 -7.35
CA LYS A 189 6.70 22.52 -6.49
C LYS A 189 6.06 23.81 -7.02
N ILE A 190 5.12 24.36 -6.26
CA ILE A 190 4.66 25.74 -6.39
C ILE A 190 5.63 26.59 -5.58
#